data_AF-A0A2W5Y141-F1
#
_entry.id   AF-A0A2W5Y141-F1
#
_cell.length_a   1.000
_cell.length_b   1.000
_cell.length_c   1.000
_cell.angle_alpha   90.00
_cell.angle_beta   90.00
_cell.angle_gamma   90.00
#
_symmetry.space_group_name_H-M   'P 1'
#
loop_
_entity.id
_entity.type
_entity.pdbx_description
1 polymer ?
#
loop_
_entity_poly.entity_id
_entity_poly.type
_entity_poly.pdbx_seq_one_letter_code
_entity_poly.pdbx_strand_id
1 'polypeptide(L)'
;MATGICQLCGRRDAKGLSAHHLIGKDNDPTDQLLIALCPGCHRLVGVLAGRAFVESTSAWETLIHLVLLRRKGNEDADRFAAVHSDVDIKWLTTEELETWREFEGEAATP
;
A
#
# COMPACT_ATOMS: atom_id res chain seq x y z
N MET A 1 -4.47 4.08 23.60
CA MET A 1 -4.46 4.05 22.12
C MET A 1 -3.07 3.63 21.69
N ALA A 2 -2.95 2.62 20.83
CA ALA A 2 -1.63 2.19 20.35
C ALA A 2 -0.98 3.32 19.55
N THR A 3 0.23 3.73 19.95
CA THR A 3 1.12 4.58 19.18
C THR A 3 2.10 3.70 18.42
N GLY A 4 2.40 4.07 17.17
CA GLY A 4 3.24 3.25 16.31
C GLY A 4 3.38 3.84 14.92
N ILE A 5 3.89 3.04 14.00
CA ILE A 5 4.11 3.43 12.60
C ILE A 5 2.98 2.86 11.74
N CYS A 6 2.32 3.70 10.94
CA CYS A 6 1.42 3.22 9.90
C CYS A 6 2.24 2.54 8.80
N GLN A 7 2.02 1.25 8.56
CA GLN A 7 2.81 0.47 7.60
C GLN A 7 2.54 0.83 6.12
N LEU A 8 1.50 1.62 5.81
CA LEU A 8 1.27 2.14 4.46
C LEU A 8 1.92 3.51 4.22
N CYS A 9 1.67 4.49 5.10
CA CYS A 9 2.13 5.87 4.87
C CYS A 9 3.37 6.27 5.66
N GLY A 10 3.96 5.36 6.44
CA GLY A 10 5.17 5.58 7.23
C GLY A 10 5.05 6.60 8.37
N ARG A 11 3.85 7.16 8.60
CA ARG A 11 3.63 8.15 9.67
C ARG A 11 3.98 7.54 11.03
N ARG A 12 4.98 8.11 11.69
CA ARG A 12 5.36 7.83 13.09
C ARG A 12 4.34 8.46 14.04
N ASP A 13 4.13 7.83 15.19
CA ASP A 13 3.18 8.27 16.23
C ASP A 13 1.74 8.45 15.73
N ALA A 14 1.34 7.63 14.75
CA ALA A 14 -0.03 7.62 14.27
C ALA A 14 -0.98 7.22 15.42
N LYS A 15 -1.92 8.11 15.77
CA LYS A 15 -2.97 7.81 16.75
C LYS A 15 -4.05 6.95 16.10
N GLY A 16 -4.57 5.98 16.85
CA GLY A 16 -5.69 5.14 16.42
C GLY A 16 -5.31 4.14 15.33
N LEU A 17 -4.11 3.57 15.41
CA LEU A 17 -3.75 2.43 14.57
C LEU A 17 -4.70 1.26 14.81
N SER A 18 -5.10 0.61 13.72
CA SER A 18 -5.89 -0.62 13.74
C SER A 18 -5.22 -1.70 12.90
N ALA A 19 -5.41 -2.95 13.31
CA ALA A 19 -5.02 -4.10 12.51
C ALA A 19 -5.87 -4.17 11.24
N HIS A 20 -5.23 -4.41 10.10
CA HIS A 20 -5.87 -4.61 8.80
C HIS A 20 -5.52 -6.00 8.28
N HIS A 21 -6.53 -6.81 7.96
CA HIS A 21 -6.35 -8.12 7.33
C HIS A 21 -5.97 -7.94 5.86
N LEU A 22 -4.79 -8.42 5.46
CA LEU A 22 -4.28 -8.26 4.09
C LEU A 22 -5.16 -8.92 3.04
N ILE A 23 -5.77 -10.06 3.37
CA ILE A 23 -6.62 -10.86 2.47
C ILE A 23 -8.11 -10.83 2.88
N GLY A 24 -8.48 -9.93 3.79
CA GLY A 24 -9.82 -9.86 4.38
C GLY A 24 -10.02 -10.87 5.52
N LYS A 25 -10.87 -10.51 6.50
CA LYS A 25 -11.10 -11.30 7.71
C LYS A 25 -11.62 -12.71 7.43
N ASP A 26 -12.51 -12.84 6.45
CA ASP A 26 -13.10 -14.13 6.11
C ASP A 26 -12.06 -15.13 5.55
N ASN A 27 -10.96 -14.62 4.99
CA ASN A 27 -9.87 -15.44 4.47
C ASN A 27 -8.66 -15.54 5.43
N ASP A 28 -8.67 -14.80 6.56
CA ASP A 28 -7.65 -14.86 7.62
C ASP A 28 -8.31 -15.00 9.01
N PRO A 29 -8.94 -16.16 9.29
CA PRO A 29 -9.63 -16.39 10.56
C PRO A 29 -8.68 -16.56 11.75
N THR A 30 -7.38 -16.77 11.48
CA THR A 30 -6.33 -16.98 12.49
C THR A 30 -5.54 -15.72 12.82
N ASP A 31 -5.91 -14.56 12.25
CA ASP A 31 -5.26 -13.27 12.48
C ASP A 31 -3.74 -13.28 12.16
N GLN A 32 -3.33 -14.05 11.15
CA GLN A 32 -1.91 -14.25 10.83
C GLN A 32 -1.36 -13.21 9.84
N LEU A 33 -2.21 -12.60 9.02
CA LEU A 33 -1.80 -11.71 7.93
C LEU A 33 -2.30 -10.29 8.20
N LEU A 34 -1.80 -9.71 9.29
CA LEU A 34 -2.19 -8.39 9.78
C LEU A 34 -1.10 -7.34 9.59
N ILE A 35 -1.50 -6.13 9.22
CA ILE A 35 -0.65 -4.93 9.27
C ILE A 35 -1.30 -3.79 10.06
N ALA A 36 -0.51 -2.93 10.67
CA ALA A 36 -0.98 -1.77 11.42
C ALA A 36 -1.14 -0.55 10.51
N LEU A 37 -2.39 -0.06 10.35
CA LEU A 37 -2.72 1.10 9.54
C LEU A 37 -3.37 2.22 10.35
N CYS A 38 -3.11 3.47 9.98
CA CYS A 38 -3.85 4.61 10.53
C CYS A 38 -5.27 4.66 9.94
N PRO A 39 -6.23 5.35 10.57
CA PRO A 39 -7.63 5.32 10.13
C PRO A 39 -7.85 5.72 8.66
N GLY A 40 -7.06 6.68 8.17
CA GLY A 40 -7.10 7.12 6.77
C GLY A 40 -6.61 6.05 5.80
N CYS A 41 -5.45 5.47 6.05
CA CYS A 41 -4.88 4.39 5.24
C CYS A 41 -5.75 3.14 5.29
N HIS A 42 -6.27 2.77 6.47
CA HIS A 42 -7.15 1.63 6.65
C HIS A 42 -8.41 1.75 5.78
N ARG A 43 -9.06 2.92 5.79
CA ARG A 43 -10.22 3.18 4.92
C ARG A 43 -9.84 3.16 3.45
N LEU A 44 -8.70 3.76 3.08
CA LEU A 44 -8.26 3.85 1.70
C LEU A 44 -8.04 2.47 1.08
N VAL A 45 -7.31 1.58 1.76
CA VAL A 45 -7.05 0.22 1.27
C VAL A 45 -8.35 -0.53 1.02
N GLY A 46 -9.28 -0.52 1.99
CA GLY A 46 -10.58 -1.19 1.82
C GLY A 46 -11.41 -0.62 0.66
N VAL A 47 -11.37 0.70 0.43
CA VAL A 47 -12.08 1.33 -0.69
C VAL A 47 -11.44 0.95 -2.04
N LEU A 48 -10.11 0.94 -2.15
CA LEU A 48 -9.42 0.64 -3.40
C LEU A 48 -9.52 -0.85 -3.75
N ALA A 49 -9.38 -1.74 -2.77
CA ALA A 49 -9.47 -3.19 -2.96
C ALA A 49 -10.80 -3.64 -3.61
N GLY A 50 -11.88 -2.88 -3.42
CA GLY A 50 -13.18 -3.15 -4.03
C GLY A 50 -13.38 -2.57 -5.44
N ARG A 51 -12.34 -2.02 -6.09
CA ARG A 51 -12.48 -1.37 -7.40
C ARG A 51 -11.86 -2.22 -8.50
N ALA A 52 -12.56 -2.36 -9.61
CA ALA A 52 -12.09 -3.14 -10.76
C ALA A 52 -10.78 -2.65 -11.38
N PHE A 53 -10.41 -1.38 -11.20
CA PHE A 53 -9.16 -0.85 -11.77
C PHE A 53 -7.90 -1.51 -11.16
N VAL A 54 -7.99 -2.11 -9.96
CA VAL A 54 -6.83 -2.69 -9.27
C VAL A 54 -6.22 -3.90 -9.98
N GLU A 55 -6.92 -4.47 -10.95
CA GLU A 55 -6.45 -5.62 -11.74
C GLU A 55 -5.55 -5.23 -12.93
N SER A 56 -5.33 -3.94 -13.16
CA SER A 56 -4.58 -3.44 -14.32
C SER A 56 -3.46 -2.51 -13.89
N THR A 57 -2.23 -2.79 -14.35
CA THR A 57 -1.05 -1.94 -14.15
C THR A 57 -1.28 -0.54 -14.71
N SER A 58 -1.77 -0.43 -15.95
CA SER A 58 -2.04 0.88 -16.59
C SER A 58 -3.11 1.69 -15.85
N ALA A 59 -4.09 1.02 -15.23
CA ALA A 59 -5.10 1.69 -14.45
C ALA A 59 -4.54 2.17 -13.09
N TRP A 60 -3.63 1.41 -12.47
CA TRP A 60 -2.85 1.88 -11.31
C TRP A 60 -2.00 3.10 -11.63
N GLU A 61 -1.26 3.07 -12.74
CA GLU A 61 -0.46 4.20 -13.22
C GLU A 61 -1.33 5.44 -13.42
N THR A 62 -2.47 5.30 -14.10
CA THR A 62 -3.43 6.39 -14.31
C THR A 62 -3.91 6.97 -12.98
N LEU A 63 -4.26 6.13 -12.00
CA LEU A 63 -4.65 6.60 -10.67
C LEU A 63 -3.50 7.38 -9.99
N ILE A 64 -2.28 6.85 -10.04
CA ILE A 64 -1.09 7.49 -9.47
C ILE A 64 -0.86 8.87 -10.11
N HIS A 65 -0.94 8.96 -11.44
CA HIS A 65 -0.80 10.24 -12.16
C HIS A 65 -1.84 11.25 -11.69
N LEU A 66 -3.12 10.87 -11.67
CA LEU A 66 -4.22 11.74 -11.26
C LEU A 66 -4.08 12.20 -9.79
N VAL A 67 -3.71 11.30 -8.89
CA VAL A 67 -3.53 11.60 -7.47
C VAL A 67 -2.35 12.56 -7.25
N LEU A 68 -1.21 12.30 -7.90
CA LEU A 68 -0.02 13.14 -7.78
C LEU A 68 -0.24 14.52 -8.40
N LEU A 69 -0.85 14.58 -9.58
CA LEU A 69 -1.26 15.85 -10.21
C LEU A 69 -2.25 16.61 -9.32
N ARG A 70 -3.26 15.96 -8.75
CA ARG A 70 -4.20 16.62 -7.83
C ARG A 70 -3.50 17.15 -6.57
N ARG A 71 -2.54 16.39 -6.03
CA ARG A 71 -1.79 16.79 -4.84
C ARG A 71 -0.91 18.01 -5.15
N LYS A 72 -0.19 17.99 -6.27
CA LYS A 72 0.74 19.05 -6.66
C LYS A 72 0.09 20.25 -7.34
N GLY A 73 -1.01 20.06 -8.05
CA GLY A 73 -1.79 21.15 -8.63
C GLY A 73 -2.37 22.10 -7.58
N ASN A 74 -2.44 21.69 -6.30
CA ASN A 74 -2.80 22.59 -5.20
C ASN A 74 -1.61 23.40 -4.65
N GLU A 75 -0.36 23.02 -4.96
CA GLU A 75 0.87 23.59 -4.39
C GLU A 75 1.72 24.33 -5.46
N ASP A 76 1.74 23.85 -6.70
CA ASP A 76 2.67 24.24 -7.77
C ASP A 76 2.03 24.09 -9.18
N ALA A 77 0.79 24.55 -9.37
CA ALA A 77 0.01 24.34 -10.61
C ALA A 77 0.73 24.77 -11.90
N ASP A 78 1.54 25.82 -11.84
CA ASP A 78 2.25 26.38 -13.00
C ASP A 78 3.56 25.64 -13.34
N ARG A 79 4.00 24.69 -12.50
CA ARG A 79 5.31 24.02 -12.64
C ARG A 79 5.22 22.59 -13.13
N PHE A 80 4.09 21.92 -12.91
CA PHE A 80 3.93 20.49 -13.23
C PHE A 80 2.72 20.28 -14.14
N ALA A 81 2.98 19.85 -15.37
CA ALA A 81 1.94 19.62 -16.39
C ALA A 81 1.52 18.14 -16.52
N ALA A 82 2.39 17.22 -16.09
CA ALA A 82 2.17 15.78 -16.21
C ALA A 82 2.95 15.02 -15.14
N VAL A 83 2.55 13.77 -14.91
CA VAL A 83 3.26 12.80 -14.10
C VAL A 83 3.43 11.55 -14.96
N HIS A 84 4.62 10.95 -14.89
CA HIS A 84 4.86 9.62 -15.42
C HIS A 84 5.20 8.70 -14.26
N SER A 85 4.63 7.50 -14.28
CA SER A 85 4.87 6.42 -13.33
C SER A 85 4.73 5.12 -14.09
N ASP A 86 5.46 4.11 -13.66
CA ASP A 86 5.43 2.74 -14.16
C ASP A 86 5.12 1.83 -12.98
N VAL A 87 4.21 0.88 -13.16
CA VAL A 87 3.81 -0.08 -12.13
C VAL A 87 4.00 -1.50 -12.64
N ASP A 88 4.92 -2.22 -12.01
CA ASP A 88 5.07 -3.67 -12.20
C ASP A 88 4.36 -4.43 -11.07
N ILE A 89 3.57 -5.45 -11.45
CA ILE A 89 2.84 -6.31 -10.51
C ILE A 89 3.24 -7.75 -10.77
N LYS A 90 3.94 -8.33 -9.80
CA LYS A 90 4.20 -9.77 -9.74
C LYS A 90 3.43 -10.38 -8.58
N TRP A 91 2.48 -11.26 -8.88
CA TRP A 91 1.87 -12.13 -7.89
C TRP A 91 2.86 -13.26 -7.56
N LEU A 92 3.26 -13.36 -6.30
CA LEU A 92 4.13 -14.42 -5.83
C LEU A 92 3.29 -15.62 -5.38
N THR A 93 3.70 -16.81 -5.80
CA THR A 93 3.25 -18.05 -5.17
C THR A 93 3.84 -18.21 -3.77
N THR A 94 3.30 -19.13 -2.96
CA THR A 94 3.84 -19.42 -1.62
C THR A 94 5.32 -19.82 -1.67
N GLU A 95 5.71 -20.64 -2.65
CA GLU A 95 7.08 -21.10 -2.86
C GLU A 95 8.03 -19.93 -3.22
N GLU A 96 7.57 -19.03 -4.10
CA GLU A 96 8.32 -17.81 -4.43
C GLU A 96 8.45 -16.87 -3.22
N LEU A 97 7.44 -16.81 -2.35
CA LEU A 97 7.46 -15.97 -1.15
C LEU A 97 8.48 -16.48 -0.13
N GLU A 98 8.59 -17.79 0.07
CA GLU A 98 9.60 -18.40 0.95
C GLU A 98 11.01 -18.07 0.46
N THR A 99 11.25 -18.26 -0.84
CA THR A 99 12.53 -17.93 -1.49
C THR A 99 12.85 -16.43 -1.38
N TRP A 100 11.85 -15.57 -1.54
CA TRP A 100 12.04 -14.12 -1.49
C TRP A 100 12.34 -13.62 -0.07
N ARG A 101 11.73 -14.23 0.95
CA ARG A 101 12.02 -13.93 2.37
C ARG A 101 13.42 -14.36 2.78
N GLU A 102 13.92 -15.48 2.24
CA GLU A 102 15.31 -15.90 2.44
C GLU A 102 16.28 -14.90 1.83
N PHE A 103 15.99 -14.41 0.61
CA PHE A 103 16.79 -13.38 -0.06
C PHE A 103 16.78 -12.02 0.66
N GLU A 104 15.61 -11.54 1.10
CA GLU A 104 15.53 -10.29 1.89
C GLU A 104 16.11 -10.45 3.31
N GLY A 105 16.00 -11.64 3.90
CA GLY A 105 16.60 -11.97 5.20
C GLY A 105 18.13 -11.93 5.17
N GLU A 106 18.75 -12.35 4.07
CA GLU A 106 20.19 -12.20 3.84
C GLU A 106 20.58 -10.72 3.62
N ALA A 107 19.78 -9.96 2.87
CA ALA A 107 20.00 -8.52 2.63
C ALA A 107 19.76 -7.63 3.87
N ALA A 108 19.08 -8.14 4.90
CA ALA A 108 18.81 -7.45 6.17
C ALA A 108 19.81 -7.79 7.28
N THR A 109 20.91 -8.50 6.96
CA THR A 109 22.03 -8.68 7.90
C THR A 109 22.98 -7.47 7.78
N PRO A 110 23.23 -6.71 8.85
CA PRO A 110 24.01 -5.47 8.79
C PRO A 110 25.46 -5.66 8.33
#